data_AF-A0A4V0XAC6-F1
#
_entry.id   AF-A0A4V0XAC6-F1
#
_cell.length_a   1.000
_cell.length_b   1.000
_cell.length_c   1.000
_cell.angle_alpha   90.00
_cell.angle_beta   90.00
_cell.angle_gamma   90.00
#
_symmetry.space_group_name_H-M   'P 1'
#
loop_
_entity.id
_entity.type
_entity.pdbx_description
1 polymer ?
#
loop_
_entity_poly.entity_id
_entity_poly.type
_entity_poly.pdbx_seq_one_letter_code
_entity_poly.pdbx_strand_id
1 'polypeptide(L)'
;MDSDALKRFAMIILILSGIFAFASMQSGERAEEMIESTVFFSETHIEAHEEAAETFAIFSYVIAVLAIVSLWADFTKKSFAMILTEITLGLCIVSLYFAQKTGTTGGEIRHEEIRPSFVVPESEHHD
;
A
#
# COMPACT_ATOMS: atom_id res chain seq x y z
N MET A 1 29.06 0.05 3.16
CA MET A 1 28.27 0.44 1.97
C MET A 1 28.22 1.95 1.97
N ASP A 2 28.61 2.57 0.86
CA ASP A 2 28.66 4.03 0.78
C ASP A 2 27.24 4.62 0.75
N SER A 3 27.07 5.84 1.28
CA SER A 3 25.77 6.52 1.36
C SER A 3 25.06 6.58 0.00
N ASP A 4 25.80 6.85 -1.07
CA ASP A 4 25.23 6.98 -2.42
C ASP A 4 24.75 5.63 -2.96
N ALA A 5 25.47 4.55 -2.68
CA ALA A 5 25.05 3.20 -3.04
C ALA A 5 23.76 2.80 -2.31
N LEU A 6 23.64 3.15 -1.02
CA LEU A 6 22.41 2.91 -0.24
C LEU A 6 21.21 3.68 -0.81
N LYS A 7 21.38 4.96 -1.14
CA LYS A 7 20.31 5.79 -1.74
C LYS A 7 19.82 5.21 -3.05
N ARG A 8 20.74 4.82 -3.94
CA ARG A 8 20.40 4.19 -5.23
C ARG A 8 19.66 2.88 -5.04
N PHE A 9 20.12 2.05 -4.12
CA PHE A 9 19.45 0.79 -3.79
C PHE A 9 18.02 1.05 -3.28
N ALA A 10 17.83 2.01 -2.37
CA ALA A 10 16.52 2.40 -1.89
C ALA A 10 15.60 2.87 -3.04
N MET A 11 16.09 3.70 -3.96
CA MET A 11 15.31 4.12 -5.13
C MET A 11 14.88 2.93 -6.01
N ILE A 12 15.76 1.95 -6.22
CA ILE A 12 15.41 0.73 -6.97
C ILE A 12 14.29 -0.06 -6.28
N ILE A 13 14.36 -0.22 -4.95
CA ILE A 13 13.30 -0.89 -4.18
C ILE A 13 11.97 -0.14 -4.31
N LEU A 14 11.99 1.19 -4.25
CA LEU A 14 10.78 2.01 -4.43
C LEU A 14 10.20 1.86 -5.85
N ILE A 15 11.02 1.77 -6.89
CA ILE A 15 10.56 1.48 -8.25
C ILE A 15 9.88 0.12 -8.32
N LEU A 16 10.49 -0.92 -7.75
CA LEU A 16 9.90 -2.25 -7.70
C LEU A 16 8.58 -2.25 -6.93
N SER A 17 8.48 -1.47 -5.85
CA SER A 17 7.23 -1.36 -5.08
C SER A 17 6.06 -0.85 -5.93
N GLY A 18 6.28 0.13 -6.81
CA GLY A 18 5.25 0.61 -7.74
C GLY A 18 4.82 -0.46 -8.75
N ILE A 19 5.75 -1.27 -9.24
CA ILE A 19 5.45 -2.40 -10.15
C ILE A 19 4.60 -3.45 -9.42
N PHE A 20 4.96 -3.79 -8.19
CA PHE A 20 4.19 -4.75 -7.40
C PHE A 20 2.82 -4.20 -6.96
N ALA A 21 2.70 -2.90 -6.68
CA ALA A 21 1.42 -2.26 -6.41
C ALA A 21 0.49 -2.41 -7.63
N PHE A 22 1.00 -2.20 -8.85
CA PHE A 22 0.23 -2.41 -10.07
C PHE A 22 -0.21 -3.86 -10.24
N ALA A 23 0.70 -4.81 -10.07
CA ALA A 23 0.37 -6.22 -10.13
C ALA A 23 -0.69 -6.62 -9.08
N SER A 24 -0.59 -6.07 -7.87
CA SER A 24 -1.53 -6.31 -6.78
C SER A 24 -2.92 -5.81 -7.12
N MET A 25 -3.05 -4.55 -7.60
CA MET A 25 -4.34 -3.97 -7.98
C MET A 25 -5.03 -4.80 -9.06
N GLN A 26 -4.32 -5.15 -10.14
CA GLN A 26 -4.89 -5.97 -11.21
C GLN A 26 -5.30 -7.37 -10.74
N SER A 27 -4.59 -7.94 -9.76
CA SER A 27 -4.96 -9.24 -9.20
C SER A 27 -6.14 -9.16 -8.23
N GLY A 28 -6.28 -8.04 -7.51
CA GLY A 28 -7.36 -7.78 -6.56
C GLY A 28 -8.70 -7.57 -7.25
N GLU A 29 -8.76 -6.66 -8.22
CA GLU A 29 -9.96 -6.37 -9.04
C GLU A 29 -10.53 -7.65 -9.65
N ARG A 30 -9.66 -8.47 -10.26
CA ARG A 30 -10.08 -9.77 -10.84
C ARG A 30 -10.57 -10.77 -9.79
N ALA A 31 -10.02 -10.73 -8.58
CA ALA A 31 -10.46 -11.61 -7.50
C ALA A 31 -11.85 -11.18 -7.01
N GLU A 32 -12.10 -9.88 -6.92
CA GLU A 32 -13.40 -9.30 -6.59
C GLU A 32 -14.47 -9.66 -7.60
N GLU A 33 -14.23 -9.47 -8.90
CA GLU A 33 -15.17 -9.85 -9.98
C GLU A 33 -15.57 -11.34 -9.90
N MET A 34 -14.65 -12.22 -9.50
CA MET A 34 -14.95 -13.66 -9.36
C MET A 34 -15.84 -13.99 -8.17
N ILE A 35 -15.86 -13.15 -7.12
CA ILE A 35 -16.58 -13.41 -5.88
C ILE A 35 -17.78 -12.46 -5.66
N GLU A 36 -17.94 -11.43 -6.49
CA GLU A 36 -18.99 -10.41 -6.42
C GLU A 36 -20.41 -11.03 -6.34
N SER A 37 -20.63 -12.15 -7.04
CA SER A 37 -21.93 -12.85 -7.03
C SER A 37 -22.15 -13.83 -5.87
N THR A 38 -21.21 -13.91 -4.91
CA THR A 38 -21.25 -14.90 -3.82
C THR A 38 -21.75 -14.31 -2.50
N VAL A 39 -22.54 -15.08 -1.74
CA VAL A 39 -23.13 -14.63 -0.45
C VAL A 39 -22.10 -14.65 0.70
N PHE A 40 -20.85 -15.05 0.44
CA PHE A 40 -19.85 -15.31 1.48
C PHE A 40 -19.08 -14.08 1.95
N PHE A 41 -19.15 -12.98 1.20
CA PHE A 41 -18.39 -11.77 1.50
C PHE A 41 -19.29 -10.55 1.57
N SER A 42 -18.98 -9.65 2.49
CA SER A 42 -19.63 -8.35 2.58
C SER A 42 -19.02 -7.42 1.54
N GLU A 43 -19.79 -7.10 0.50
CA GLU A 43 -19.44 -6.14 -0.56
C GLU A 43 -18.89 -4.84 0.03
N THR A 44 -19.54 -4.30 1.07
CA THR A 44 -19.11 -3.08 1.76
C THR A 44 -17.68 -3.12 2.32
N HIS A 45 -17.20 -4.28 2.78
CA HIS A 45 -15.85 -4.40 3.35
C HIS A 45 -14.79 -4.62 2.26
N ILE A 46 -15.17 -5.28 1.16
CA ILE A 46 -14.31 -5.43 -0.01
C ILE A 46 -14.12 -4.06 -0.68
N GLU A 47 -15.20 -3.33 -0.95
CA GLU A 47 -15.17 -1.98 -1.54
C GLU A 47 -14.32 -1.02 -0.69
N ALA A 48 -14.48 -1.04 0.64
CA ALA A 48 -13.66 -0.23 1.55
C ALA A 48 -12.16 -0.61 1.52
N HIS A 49 -11.83 -1.87 1.27
CA HIS A 49 -10.45 -2.30 1.06
C HIS A 49 -9.92 -1.84 -0.31
N GLU A 50 -10.72 -1.98 -1.36
CA GLU A 50 -10.39 -1.56 -2.71
C GLU A 50 -10.10 -0.04 -2.76
N GLU A 51 -10.99 0.81 -2.24
CA GLU A 51 -10.79 2.27 -2.22
C GLU A 51 -9.51 2.67 -1.46
N ALA A 52 -9.24 2.01 -0.34
CA ALA A 52 -8.02 2.22 0.43
C ALA A 52 -6.78 1.73 -0.34
N ALA A 53 -6.86 0.57 -1.00
CA ALA A 53 -5.78 0.00 -1.80
C ALA A 53 -5.48 0.87 -3.03
N GLU A 54 -6.50 1.39 -3.72
CA GLU A 54 -6.34 2.30 -4.85
C GLU A 54 -5.61 3.58 -4.41
N THR A 55 -6.04 4.18 -3.30
CA THR A 55 -5.38 5.36 -2.75
C THR A 55 -3.90 5.07 -2.45
N PHE A 56 -3.60 3.96 -1.78
CA PHE A 56 -2.21 3.56 -1.49
C PHE A 56 -1.39 3.25 -2.75
N ALA A 57 -2.01 2.64 -3.77
CA ALA A 57 -1.38 2.36 -5.06
C ALA A 57 -1.01 3.64 -5.80
N ILE A 58 -1.87 4.67 -5.79
CA ILE A 58 -1.57 5.99 -6.37
C ILE A 58 -0.32 6.59 -5.70
N PHE A 59 -0.22 6.57 -4.38
CA PHE A 59 0.98 7.02 -3.67
C PHE A 59 2.22 6.21 -4.08
N SER A 60 2.08 4.88 -4.17
CA SER A 60 3.17 3.98 -4.59
C SER A 60 3.66 4.28 -6.01
N TYR A 61 2.75 4.60 -6.94
CA TYR A 61 3.11 5.00 -8.31
C TYR A 61 3.83 6.34 -8.35
N VAL A 62 3.34 7.34 -7.61
CA VAL A 62 4.00 8.66 -7.52
C VAL A 62 5.41 8.52 -6.94
N ILE A 63 5.55 7.73 -5.86
CA ILE A 63 6.85 7.44 -5.23
C ILE A 63 7.78 6.72 -6.22
N ALA A 64 7.29 5.73 -6.95
CA ALA A 64 8.08 5.01 -7.95
C ALA A 64 8.56 5.94 -9.07
N VAL A 65 7.70 6.82 -9.59
CA VAL A 65 8.08 7.83 -10.60
C VAL A 65 9.14 8.78 -10.05
N LEU A 66 8.94 9.32 -8.83
CA LEU A 66 9.92 10.19 -8.19
C LEU A 66 11.24 9.47 -7.94
N ALA A 67 11.22 8.17 -7.60
CA ALA A 67 12.42 7.37 -7.44
C ALA A 67 13.17 7.19 -8.77
N ILE A 68 12.47 7.00 -9.91
CA ILE A 68 13.10 6.99 -11.24
C ILE A 68 13.79 8.32 -11.53
N VAL A 69 13.10 9.45 -11.31
CA VAL A 69 13.66 10.79 -11.56
C VAL A 69 14.84 11.07 -10.62
N SER A 70 14.73 10.70 -9.34
CA SER A 70 15.79 10.85 -8.34
C SER A 70 17.03 10.06 -8.72
N LEU A 71 16.85 8.79 -9.13
CA LEU A 71 17.93 7.91 -9.53
C LEU A 71 18.65 8.44 -10.80
N TRP A 72 17.89 8.90 -11.79
CA TRP A 72 18.45 9.54 -12.98
C TRP A 72 19.21 10.84 -12.66
N ALA A 73 18.64 11.69 -11.78
CA ALA A 73 19.26 12.94 -11.36
C ALA A 73 20.57 12.71 -10.61
N ASP A 74 20.63 11.67 -9.76
CA ASP A 74 21.84 11.26 -9.05
C ASP A 74 22.94 10.77 -10.00
N PHE A 75 22.61 9.89 -10.94
CA PHE A 75 23.58 9.42 -11.95
C PHE A 75 24.12 10.54 -12.84
N THR A 76 23.29 11.54 -13.15
CA THR A 76 23.68 12.71 -13.95
C THR A 76 24.22 13.87 -13.11
N LYS A 77 24.45 13.66 -11.80
CA LYS A 77 25.02 14.62 -10.84
C LYS A 77 24.30 15.97 -10.84
N LYS A 78 22.97 15.96 -10.91
CA LYS A 78 22.15 17.18 -10.84
C LYS A 78 22.12 17.71 -9.41
N SER A 79 22.20 19.04 -9.28
CA SER A 79 22.17 19.72 -7.97
C SER A 79 20.88 19.48 -7.19
N PHE A 80 19.76 19.19 -7.87
CA PHE A 80 18.46 18.93 -7.25
C PHE A 80 18.23 17.46 -6.85
N ALA A 81 19.17 16.54 -7.12
CA ALA A 81 19.02 15.12 -6.79
C ALA A 81 18.78 14.88 -5.28
N MET A 82 19.44 15.68 -4.44
CA MET A 82 19.26 15.65 -2.99
C MET A 82 17.85 16.05 -2.59
N ILE A 83 17.33 17.15 -3.14
CA ILE A 83 15.97 17.63 -2.83
C ILE A 83 14.92 16.60 -3.25
N LEU A 84 15.07 15.97 -4.42
CA LEU A 84 14.15 14.92 -4.86
C LEU A 84 14.17 13.70 -3.93
N THR A 85 15.36 13.32 -3.44
CA THR A 85 15.50 12.22 -2.46
C THR A 85 14.74 12.52 -1.17
N GLU A 86 14.87 13.73 -0.63
CA GLU A 86 14.17 14.14 0.60
C GLU A 86 12.64 14.25 0.40
N ILE A 87 12.18 14.75 -0.74
CA ILE A 87 10.75 14.78 -1.09
C ILE A 87 10.20 13.35 -1.19
N THR A 88 10.93 12.45 -1.84
CA THR A 88 10.56 11.04 -1.97
C THR A 88 10.44 10.38 -0.59
N LEU A 89 11.41 10.63 0.30
CA LEU A 89 11.37 10.14 1.68
C LEU A 89 10.15 10.67 2.45
N GLY A 90 9.85 11.96 2.33
CA GLY A 90 8.66 12.55 2.94
C GLY A 90 7.36 11.90 2.46
N LEU A 91 7.25 11.63 1.15
CA LEU A 91 6.10 10.91 0.59
C LEU A 91 6.01 9.47 1.07
N CYS A 92 7.14 8.77 1.24
CA CYS A 92 7.14 7.43 1.83
C CYS A 92 6.57 7.43 3.26
N ILE A 93 6.86 8.46 4.06
CA ILE A 93 6.29 8.57 5.42
C ILE A 93 4.77 8.75 5.35
N VAL A 94 4.28 9.61 4.44
CA VAL A 94 2.85 9.81 4.23
C VAL A 94 2.18 8.51 3.73
N SER A 95 2.83 7.76 2.84
CA SER A 95 2.27 6.51 2.32
C SER A 95 2.11 5.42 3.38
N LEU A 96 2.86 5.47 4.50
CA LEU A 96 2.68 4.52 5.60
C LEU A 96 1.28 4.61 6.22
N TYR A 97 0.68 5.81 6.28
CA TYR A 97 -0.70 5.96 6.75
C TYR A 97 -1.69 5.21 5.85
N PHE A 98 -1.56 5.40 4.53
CA PHE A 98 -2.42 4.72 3.58
C PHE A 98 -2.18 3.21 3.56
N ALA A 99 -0.93 2.76 3.66
CA ALA A 99 -0.59 1.33 3.81
C ALA A 99 -1.27 0.71 5.05
N GLN A 100 -1.23 1.42 6.18
CA GLN A 100 -1.92 0.98 7.40
C GLN A 100 -3.44 0.94 7.20
N LYS A 101 -4.02 1.92 6.52
CA LYS A 101 -5.46 1.93 6.20
C LYS A 101 -5.83 0.73 5.32
N THR A 102 -5.12 0.50 4.21
CA THR A 102 -5.33 -0.65 3.31
C THR A 102 -5.22 -1.99 4.05
N GLY A 103 -4.22 -2.13 4.93
CA GLY A 103 -4.06 -3.34 5.74
C GLY A 103 -5.18 -3.53 6.77
N THR A 104 -5.68 -2.45 7.36
CA THR A 104 -6.78 -2.49 8.35
C THR A 104 -8.08 -2.92 7.69
N THR A 105 -8.47 -2.26 6.59
CA THR A 105 -9.70 -2.60 5.86
C THR A 105 -9.62 -3.99 5.23
N GLY A 106 -8.43 -4.42 4.80
CA GLY A 106 -8.21 -5.80 4.33
C GLY A 106 -8.40 -6.84 5.42
N GLY A 107 -7.98 -6.54 6.66
CA GLY A 107 -8.24 -7.39 7.83
C GLY A 107 -9.74 -7.53 8.11
N GLU A 108 -10.50 -6.43 8.03
CA GLU A 108 -11.94 -6.39 8.32
C GLU A 108 -12.76 -7.30 7.38
N ILE A 109 -12.23 -7.70 6.22
CA ILE A 109 -12.87 -8.66 5.31
C ILE A 109 -13.09 -10.02 6.00
N ARG A 110 -12.12 -10.50 6.80
CA ARG A 110 -12.15 -11.84 7.42
C ARG A 110 -12.14 -11.83 8.94
N HIS A 111 -11.76 -10.72 9.56
CA HIS A 111 -11.67 -10.56 11.01
C HIS A 111 -12.80 -9.64 11.47
N GLU A 112 -13.88 -10.24 11.97
CA GLU A 112 -15.00 -9.47 12.50
C GLU A 112 -14.60 -8.76 13.80
N GLU A 113 -13.66 -9.32 14.56
CA GLU A 113 -13.21 -8.83 15.86
C GLU A 113 -12.56 -7.44 15.84
N ILE A 114 -12.07 -7.00 14.69
CA ILE A 114 -11.48 -5.66 14.52
C ILE A 114 -12.47 -4.64 13.96
N ARG A 115 -13.69 -5.07 13.61
CA ARG A 115 -14.75 -4.18 13.13
C ARG A 115 -15.28 -3.33 14.29
N PRO A 116 -15.56 -2.04 14.09
CA PRO A 116 -16.10 -1.16 15.14
C PRO A 116 -17.42 -1.63 15.77
N SER A 117 -18.19 -2.46 15.05
CA SER A 117 -19.48 -2.99 15.47
C SER A 117 -19.42 -4.35 16.17
N PHE A 118 -18.22 -4.91 16.36
CA PHE A 118 -18.08 -6.23 16.97
C PHE A 118 -18.45 -6.22 18.45
N VAL A 119 -19.30 -7.16 18.84
CA VAL A 119 -19.64 -7.43 20.24
C VAL A 119 -19.13 -8.82 20.57
N VAL A 120 -18.29 -8.93 21.61
CA VAL A 120 -17.77 -10.22 22.07
C VAL A 120 -18.96 -11.10 22.48
N PRO A 121 -19.11 -12.31 21.92
CA PRO A 121 -20.15 -13.23 22.36
C PRO A 121 -19.92 -13.61 23.83
N GLU A 122 -20.97 -13.53 24.64
CA GLU A 122 -20.90 -13.98 26.03
C GLU A 122 -20.70 -15.50 26.06
N SER A 123 -19.65 -15.97 26.73
CA SER A 123 -19.35 -17.40 26.79
C SER A 123 -20.36 -18.09 27.71
N GLU A 124 -21.21 -18.97 27.16
CA GLU A 124 -22.01 -19.88 27.97
C GLU A 124 -21.08 -20.84 28.72
N HIS A 125 -20.90 -20.60 30.02
CA HIS A 125 -20.30 -21.56 30.94
C HIS A 125 -21.30 -22.71 31.16
N HIS A 126 -21.11 -23.81 30.43
CA HIS A 126 -21.75 -25.08 30.77
C HIS A 126 -20.98 -25.72 31.93
N ASP A 127 -21.52 -25.57 33.15
CA ASP A 127 -21.14 -26.35 34.35
C ASP A 127 -21.70 -27.79 34.28
#